data_AF-A0A7R9VTZ0-F1
#
_entry.id   AF-A0A7R9VTZ0-F1
#
_cell.length_a   1.000
_cell.length_b   1.000
_cell.length_c   1.000
_cell.angle_alpha   90.00
_cell.angle_beta   90.00
_cell.angle_gamma   90.00
#
_symmetry.space_group_name_H-M   'P 1'
#
loop_
_entity.id
_entity.type
_entity.pdbx_description
1 polymer ?
#
loop_
_entity_poly.entity_id
_entity_poly.type
_entity_poly.pdbx_seq_one_letter_code
_entity_poly.pdbx_strand_id
1 'polypeptide(L)'
;KGKPVQASSPLRAKSGYQRSLVEPCDNKPSCYAYYGEVDPPAPPASIPQLPASDIVTVYVMPNAPIPDNDPAGVSVTLTAPDCVIEDIDVELDMDHTWVGDLDIQLTSPEGTVVSLLDRPGVPATTFGFSTDLLQGVPITYDDSASDPAESLGDDGSGNTLSVINTPTSIRSHGFDDPGTSSLTDLQDENAVGPWSLFIEDNFGGDIGTLHQF
;
A
#
# COMPACT_ATOMS: atom_id res chain seq x y z
N LYS A 1 -23.03 -37.30 -51.85
CA LYS A 1 -24.14 -37.04 -50.90
C LYS A 1 -23.54 -36.92 -49.50
N GLY A 2 -23.48 -35.71 -48.97
CA GLY A 2 -23.01 -35.43 -47.61
C GLY A 2 -23.26 -33.94 -47.34
N LYS A 3 -24.25 -33.63 -46.51
CA LYS A 3 -24.50 -32.30 -45.94
C LYS A 3 -23.99 -32.29 -44.50
N PRO A 4 -23.45 -31.17 -44.03
CA PRO A 4 -23.98 -30.50 -42.84
C PRO A 4 -24.18 -28.99 -43.13
N VAL A 5 -25.37 -28.40 -42.92
CA VAL A 5 -25.94 -27.80 -41.69
C VAL A 5 -25.08 -26.66 -41.11
N GLN A 6 -25.72 -25.48 -41.03
CA GLN A 6 -25.18 -24.16 -40.66
C GLN A 6 -25.14 -23.87 -39.15
N ALA A 7 -24.43 -22.77 -38.85
CA ALA A 7 -24.48 -21.86 -37.67
C ALA A 7 -23.50 -22.20 -36.55
N SER A 8 -22.79 -21.26 -35.91
CA SER A 8 -22.66 -19.80 -36.06
C SER A 8 -21.40 -19.40 -35.27
N SER A 9 -20.67 -18.38 -35.72
CA SER A 9 -19.69 -17.68 -34.88
C SER A 9 -19.88 -16.18 -35.08
N PRO A 10 -20.07 -15.38 -34.03
CA PRO A 10 -20.30 -13.96 -34.18
C PRO A 10 -19.03 -13.23 -34.60
N LEU A 11 -19.27 -12.32 -35.55
CA LEU A 11 -18.34 -11.39 -36.16
C LEU A 11 -17.69 -10.50 -35.08
N ARG A 12 -16.35 -10.47 -35.05
CA ARG A 12 -15.61 -9.36 -34.45
C ARG A 12 -15.18 -8.43 -35.58
N ALA A 13 -15.93 -7.35 -35.77
CA ALA A 13 -15.49 -6.25 -36.62
C ALA A 13 -14.36 -5.49 -35.90
N LYS A 14 -13.21 -5.36 -36.58
CA LYS A 14 -12.18 -4.37 -36.25
C LYS A 14 -11.93 -3.49 -37.46
N SER A 15 -11.94 -2.20 -37.17
CA SER A 15 -11.32 -1.09 -37.90
C SER A 15 -11.93 -0.66 -39.23
N GLY A 16 -12.28 0.63 -39.27
CA GLY A 16 -12.93 1.29 -40.39
C GLY A 16 -12.11 1.25 -41.67
N TYR A 17 -12.76 0.84 -42.74
CA TYR A 17 -12.33 1.10 -44.10
C TYR A 17 -13.54 1.69 -44.84
N GLN A 18 -13.50 3.00 -45.12
CA GLN A 18 -14.50 3.64 -45.96
C GLN A 18 -14.27 3.17 -47.40
N ARG A 19 -15.21 2.38 -47.95
CA ARG A 19 -15.22 2.02 -49.36
C ARG A 19 -15.80 3.18 -50.15
N SER A 20 -14.98 3.92 -50.88
CA SER A 20 -15.47 4.82 -51.93
C SER A 20 -15.75 4.01 -53.19
N LEU A 21 -17.01 3.92 -53.59
CA LEU A 21 -17.43 3.31 -54.85
C LEU A 21 -17.18 4.32 -55.97
N VAL A 22 -16.31 4.00 -56.93
CA VAL A 22 -16.21 4.73 -58.19
C VAL A 22 -17.03 3.97 -59.21
N GLU A 23 -17.99 4.65 -59.84
CA GLU A 23 -18.82 4.11 -60.92
C GLU A 23 -17.94 3.72 -62.14
N PRO A 24 -18.29 2.66 -62.90
CA PRO A 24 -17.42 2.12 -63.94
C PRO A 24 -17.37 3.02 -65.18
N CYS A 25 -16.15 3.35 -65.64
CA CYS A 25 -15.94 3.92 -66.97
C CYS A 25 -16.37 2.93 -68.07
N ASP A 26 -17.04 3.46 -69.08
CA ASP A 26 -17.55 2.81 -70.28
C ASP A 26 -16.62 1.74 -70.91
N ASN A 27 -17.09 0.50 -70.88
CA ASN A 27 -16.95 -0.52 -71.94
C ASN A 27 -15.57 -0.67 -72.64
N LYS A 28 -14.47 -0.77 -71.88
CA LYS A 28 -13.18 -1.32 -72.37
C LYS A 28 -12.59 -2.37 -71.40
N PRO A 29 -12.20 -3.57 -71.88
CA PRO A 29 -11.63 -4.61 -71.05
C PRO A 29 -10.12 -4.40 -70.93
N SER A 30 -9.68 -3.51 -70.03
CA SER A 30 -8.35 -3.53 -69.36
C SER A 30 -8.01 -2.15 -68.78
N CYS A 31 -8.50 -1.88 -67.58
CA CYS A 31 -7.91 -0.87 -66.71
C CYS A 31 -7.67 -1.54 -65.35
N TYR A 32 -6.52 -2.20 -65.21
CA TYR A 32 -6.03 -2.58 -63.90
C TYR A 32 -5.42 -1.32 -63.28
N ALA A 33 -6.10 -0.74 -62.30
CA ALA A 33 -5.48 0.26 -61.43
C ALA A 33 -4.55 -0.50 -60.47
N TYR A 34 -3.24 -0.29 -60.60
CA TYR A 34 -2.29 -0.71 -59.57
C TYR A 34 -2.42 0.27 -58.40
N TYR A 35 -2.92 -0.23 -57.26
CA TYR A 35 -2.82 0.51 -56.00
C TYR A 35 -1.38 0.35 -55.51
N GLY A 36 -0.61 1.45 -55.53
CA GLY A 36 0.64 1.49 -54.79
C GLY A 36 0.31 1.53 -53.30
N GLU A 37 0.83 0.57 -52.55
CA GLU A 37 0.80 0.62 -51.09
C GLU A 37 1.69 1.79 -50.66
N VAL A 38 1.07 2.89 -50.24
CA VAL A 38 1.79 3.92 -49.48
C VAL A 38 2.00 3.36 -48.09
N ASP A 39 3.26 3.14 -47.70
CA ASP A 39 3.57 2.74 -46.33
C ASP A 39 2.89 3.74 -45.39
N PRO A 40 2.11 3.27 -44.39
CA PRO A 40 1.49 4.15 -43.42
C PRO A 40 2.60 4.98 -42.76
N PRO A 41 2.35 6.27 -42.46
CA PRO A 41 3.32 7.08 -41.75
C PRO A 41 3.72 6.34 -40.48
N ALA A 42 5.04 6.27 -40.23
CA ALA A 42 5.58 5.64 -39.03
C ALA A 42 4.81 6.15 -37.81
N PRO A 43 4.43 5.27 -36.87
CA PRO A 43 3.74 5.69 -35.66
C PRO A 43 4.55 6.81 -34.98
N PRO A 44 3.88 7.82 -34.39
CA PRO A 44 4.57 8.90 -33.70
C PRO A 44 5.52 8.30 -32.67
N ALA A 45 6.71 8.90 -32.56
CA ALA A 45 7.74 8.49 -31.60
C ALA A 45 7.10 8.25 -30.22
N SER A 46 7.47 7.13 -29.60
CA SER A 46 7.04 6.74 -28.25
C SER A 46 7.15 7.95 -27.32
N ILE A 47 6.03 8.31 -26.68
CA ILE A 47 6.00 9.30 -25.61
C ILE A 47 7.07 8.87 -24.58
N PRO A 48 7.93 9.77 -24.06
CA PRO A 48 8.85 9.40 -22.99
C PRO A 48 8.02 8.79 -21.85
N GLN A 49 8.26 7.52 -21.55
CA GLN A 49 7.70 6.91 -20.35
C GLN A 49 8.32 7.66 -19.17
N LEU A 50 7.48 8.22 -18.29
CA LEU A 50 7.94 8.80 -17.03
C LEU A 50 8.78 7.73 -16.31
N PRO A 51 9.88 8.11 -15.62
CA PRO A 51 10.60 7.13 -14.81
C PRO A 51 9.61 6.49 -13.84
N ALA A 52 9.64 5.15 -13.74
CA ALA A 52 8.91 4.47 -12.69
C ALA A 52 9.56 4.87 -11.36
N SER A 53 8.76 5.17 -10.34
CA SER A 53 9.26 5.32 -8.98
C SER A 53 9.91 3.99 -8.55
N ASP A 54 11.14 4.05 -8.06
CA ASP A 54 11.83 2.89 -7.53
C ASP A 54 11.33 2.67 -6.09
N ILE A 55 10.60 1.57 -5.86
CA ILE A 55 10.21 1.16 -4.51
C ILE A 55 11.41 0.48 -3.85
N VAL A 56 11.78 0.96 -2.65
CA VAL A 56 12.83 0.39 -1.83
C VAL A 56 12.21 -0.26 -0.60
N THR A 57 12.47 -1.55 -0.39
CA THR A 57 12.02 -2.29 0.80
C THR A 57 13.23 -2.67 1.64
N VAL A 58 13.17 -2.35 2.94
CA VAL A 58 14.14 -2.74 3.97
C VAL A 58 13.39 -3.37 5.13
N TYR A 59 13.98 -4.38 5.77
CA TYR A 59 13.38 -5.03 6.93
C TYR A 59 14.45 -5.70 7.80
N VAL A 60 14.08 -6.01 9.04
CA VAL A 60 14.82 -6.76 10.05
C VAL A 60 13.88 -7.78 10.72
N MET A 61 14.44 -8.88 11.22
CA MET A 61 13.68 -9.92 11.93
C MET A 61 14.16 -10.03 13.38
N PRO A 62 13.79 -9.09 14.26
CA PRO A 62 14.40 -8.97 15.58
C PRO A 62 13.99 -10.11 16.52
N ASN A 63 12.81 -10.71 16.34
CA ASN A 63 12.19 -11.63 17.31
C ASN A 63 12.25 -11.04 18.74
N ALA A 64 11.92 -9.76 18.86
CA ALA A 64 12.08 -9.00 20.09
C ALA A 64 10.82 -9.12 20.96
N PRO A 65 10.94 -9.56 22.22
CA PRO A 65 9.79 -9.62 23.12
C PRO A 65 9.27 -8.21 23.42
N ILE A 66 7.95 -8.07 23.49
CA ILE A 66 7.27 -6.86 23.94
C ILE A 66 7.10 -6.99 25.47
N PRO A 67 7.72 -6.09 26.27
CA PRO A 67 7.58 -6.13 27.73
C PRO A 67 6.16 -5.80 28.20
N ASP A 68 5.60 -6.69 29.03
CA ASP A 68 4.27 -6.56 29.66
C ASP A 68 4.20 -5.35 30.61
N ASN A 69 3.35 -4.38 30.29
CA ASN A 69 3.06 -3.19 31.11
C ASN A 69 4.31 -2.47 31.64
N ASP A 70 5.34 -2.34 30.80
CA ASP A 70 6.59 -1.66 31.11
C ASP A 70 6.79 -0.48 30.16
N PRO A 71 6.80 0.77 30.67
CA PRO A 71 6.97 1.96 29.84
C PRO A 71 8.35 2.08 29.19
N ALA A 72 9.30 1.20 29.53
CA ALA A 72 10.54 1.09 28.76
C ALA A 72 10.32 0.47 27.37
N GLY A 73 9.22 -0.27 27.16
CA GLY A 73 8.85 -0.88 25.89
C GLY A 73 9.96 -1.72 25.23
N VAL A 74 9.80 -1.94 23.93
CA VAL A 74 10.84 -2.52 23.06
C VAL A 74 11.20 -1.52 21.96
N SER A 75 12.50 -1.38 21.68
CA SER A 75 13.01 -0.57 20.57
C SER A 75 13.78 -1.43 19.58
N VAL A 76 13.45 -1.32 18.30
CA VAL A 76 14.15 -2.00 17.20
C VAL A 76 14.58 -0.98 16.16
N THR A 77 15.84 -1.09 15.73
CA THR A 77 16.40 -0.20 14.70
C THR A 77 16.62 -0.92 13.39
N LEU A 78 16.27 -0.26 12.28
CA LEU A 78 16.68 -0.66 10.93
C LEU A 78 17.46 0.48 10.27
N THR A 79 18.21 0.18 9.20
CA THR A 79 18.94 1.21 8.44
C THR A 79 18.50 1.19 6.99
N ALA A 80 18.01 2.33 6.50
CA ALA A 80 17.61 2.50 5.11
C ALA A 80 18.72 3.15 4.28
N PRO A 81 18.75 2.90 2.95
CA PRO A 81 19.71 3.54 2.05
C PRO A 81 19.39 5.03 1.84
N ASP A 82 20.29 5.72 1.15
CA ASP A 82 20.10 7.13 0.75
C ASP A 82 19.05 7.25 -0.36
N CYS A 83 17.89 7.79 0.00
CA CYS A 83 16.81 8.18 -0.90
C CYS A 83 15.94 9.27 -0.26
N VAL A 84 15.33 10.10 -1.09
CA VAL A 84 14.31 11.07 -0.65
C VAL A 84 12.96 10.36 -0.62
N ILE A 85 12.23 10.51 0.48
CA ILE A 85 10.94 9.86 0.67
C ILE A 85 9.88 10.61 -0.13
N GLU A 86 9.30 9.94 -1.13
CA GLU A 86 8.06 10.41 -1.80
C GLU A 86 6.81 9.86 -1.10
N ASP A 87 6.91 8.63 -0.59
CA ASP A 87 5.84 7.84 0.01
C ASP A 87 6.48 6.73 0.87
N ILE A 88 5.81 6.31 1.95
CA ILE A 88 6.33 5.27 2.85
C ILE A 88 5.20 4.44 3.47
N ASP A 89 5.37 3.13 3.39
CA ASP A 89 4.56 2.15 4.11
C ASP A 89 5.40 1.49 5.21
N VAL A 90 4.78 1.17 6.34
CA VAL A 90 5.42 0.43 7.44
C VAL A 90 4.70 -0.90 7.64
N GLU A 91 5.41 -2.02 7.53
CA GLU A 91 4.82 -3.35 7.74
C GLU A 91 5.40 -3.99 9.00
N LEU A 92 4.53 -4.39 9.93
CA LEU A 92 4.91 -5.10 11.16
C LEU A 92 4.30 -6.50 11.18
N ASP A 93 5.13 -7.52 11.43
CA ASP A 93 4.66 -8.88 11.77
C ASP A 93 4.93 -9.13 13.25
N MET A 94 3.88 -9.34 14.04
CA MET A 94 3.97 -9.54 15.47
C MET A 94 2.81 -10.39 16.00
N ASP A 95 3.05 -11.07 17.13
CA ASP A 95 1.98 -11.59 17.98
C ASP A 95 1.87 -10.76 19.25
N HIS A 96 0.65 -10.55 19.71
CA HIS A 96 0.32 -9.93 20.99
C HIS A 96 -1.14 -10.23 21.31
N THR A 97 -1.44 -10.60 22.55
CA THR A 97 -2.83 -10.70 22.98
C THR A 97 -3.35 -9.29 23.30
N TRP A 98 -4.55 -8.93 22.84
CA TRP A 98 -5.14 -7.59 23.01
C TRP A 98 -4.36 -6.43 22.37
N VAL A 99 -4.72 -6.12 21.13
CA VAL A 99 -4.16 -4.98 20.39
C VAL A 99 -4.41 -3.62 21.05
N GLY A 100 -5.47 -3.48 21.84
CA GLY A 100 -5.84 -2.25 22.55
C GLY A 100 -4.85 -1.78 23.61
N ASP A 101 -3.90 -2.63 23.97
CA ASP A 101 -2.85 -2.32 24.94
C ASP A 101 -1.59 -1.74 24.29
N LEU A 102 -1.49 -1.78 22.96
CA LEU A 102 -0.29 -1.37 22.24
C LEU A 102 -0.27 0.11 21.89
N ASP A 103 0.87 0.75 22.15
CA ASP A 103 1.31 2.03 21.58
C ASP A 103 2.54 1.75 20.70
N ILE A 104 2.54 2.28 19.47
CA ILE A 104 3.59 2.03 18.48
C ILE A 104 4.00 3.34 17.84
N GLN A 105 5.30 3.63 17.85
CA GLN A 105 5.89 4.84 17.29
C GLN A 105 7.06 4.53 16.38
N LEU A 106 7.15 5.25 15.26
CA LEU A 106 8.27 5.26 14.35
C LEU A 106 9.04 6.58 14.49
N THR A 107 10.36 6.53 14.59
CA THR A 107 11.24 7.70 14.55
C THR A 107 12.16 7.62 13.33
N SER A 108 12.15 8.69 12.52
CA SER A 108 13.01 8.83 11.35
C SER A 108 14.46 9.18 11.71
N PRO A 109 15.42 9.00 10.78
CA PRO A 109 16.81 9.43 10.99
C PRO A 109 16.96 10.93 11.25
N GLU A 110 16.02 11.75 10.75
CA GLU A 110 16.00 13.21 10.98
C GLU A 110 15.33 13.59 12.32
N GLY A 111 14.71 12.63 13.01
CA GLY A 111 14.13 12.78 14.34
C GLY A 111 12.62 13.04 14.34
N THR A 112 11.96 12.98 13.19
CA THR A 112 10.49 13.05 13.11
C THR A 112 9.89 11.80 13.73
N VAL A 113 8.90 11.99 14.60
CA VAL A 113 8.20 10.91 15.30
C VAL A 113 6.78 10.81 14.76
N VAL A 114 6.41 9.60 14.35
CA VAL A 114 5.07 9.26 13.84
C VAL A 114 4.49 8.17 14.73
N SER A 115 3.34 8.46 15.34
CA SER A 115 2.56 7.40 15.98
C SER A 115 1.90 6.54 14.90
N LEU A 116 2.12 5.23 14.95
CA LEU A 116 1.50 4.24 14.06
C LEU A 116 0.21 3.70 14.68
N LEU A 117 0.17 3.57 16.00
CA LEU A 117 -0.94 3.01 16.77
C LEU A 117 -0.95 3.62 18.18
N ASP A 118 -2.09 4.10 18.67
CA ASP A 118 -2.31 4.63 20.03
C ASP A 118 -3.53 3.95 20.65
N ARG A 119 -3.31 2.73 21.17
CA ARG A 119 -4.26 1.98 22.01
C ARG A 119 -5.68 1.92 21.42
N PRO A 120 -5.90 1.15 20.34
CA PRO A 120 -7.18 1.03 19.66
C PRO A 120 -8.33 0.74 20.63
N GLY A 121 -9.42 1.49 20.49
CA GLY A 121 -10.60 1.40 21.36
C GLY A 121 -10.52 2.26 22.65
N VAL A 122 -9.38 2.84 23.00
CA VAL A 122 -9.26 3.77 24.14
C VAL A 122 -9.57 5.22 23.70
N PRO A 123 -10.47 5.94 24.39
CA PRO A 123 -10.98 5.72 25.74
C PRO A 123 -12.43 5.22 25.72
N ALA A 124 -12.91 4.74 24.57
CA ALA A 124 -14.27 4.26 24.41
C ALA A 124 -14.50 3.01 25.28
N THR A 125 -13.46 2.20 25.45
CA THR A 125 -13.38 1.11 26.43
C THR A 125 -12.28 1.38 27.46
N THR A 126 -12.28 0.63 28.56
CA THR A 126 -11.26 0.75 29.62
C THR A 126 -9.90 0.17 29.20
N PHE A 127 -9.91 -0.84 28.33
CA PHE A 127 -8.73 -1.67 28.02
C PHE A 127 -8.48 -1.79 26.50
N GLY A 128 -9.05 -0.89 25.71
CA GLY A 128 -8.98 -0.97 24.25
C GLY A 128 -9.72 -2.18 23.66
N PHE A 129 -9.33 -2.56 22.45
CA PHE A 129 -9.86 -3.71 21.70
C PHE A 129 -9.08 -5.00 22.00
N SER A 130 -9.81 -6.11 22.12
CA SER A 130 -9.28 -7.39 22.61
C SER A 130 -8.90 -8.38 21.51
N THR A 131 -8.81 -7.95 20.26
CA THR A 131 -8.41 -8.84 19.17
C THR A 131 -6.93 -9.20 19.33
N ASP A 132 -6.62 -10.47 19.19
CA ASP A 132 -5.25 -10.97 19.23
C ASP A 132 -4.56 -10.75 17.88
N LEU A 133 -3.32 -10.30 17.93
CA LEU A 133 -2.42 -10.27 16.79
C LEU A 133 -1.70 -11.61 16.67
N LEU A 134 -1.54 -12.08 15.45
CA LEU A 134 -1.01 -13.41 15.16
C LEU A 134 0.19 -13.27 14.22
N GLN A 135 1.30 -13.91 14.59
CA GLN A 135 2.46 -14.06 13.70
C GLN A 135 2.04 -14.60 12.32
N GLY A 136 2.61 -14.02 11.28
CA GLY A 136 2.32 -14.33 9.87
C GLY A 136 1.08 -13.61 9.33
N VAL A 137 0.49 -12.69 10.10
CA VAL A 137 -0.57 -11.79 9.65
C VAL A 137 -0.10 -10.34 9.84
N PRO A 138 0.73 -9.82 8.92
CA PRO A 138 1.33 -8.51 9.09
C PRO A 138 0.29 -7.39 9.00
N ILE A 139 0.58 -6.31 9.70
CA ILE A 139 -0.17 -5.05 9.68
C ILE A 139 0.65 -4.07 8.85
N THR A 140 0.05 -3.52 7.79
CA THR A 140 0.64 -2.43 7.01
C THR A 140 0.03 -1.09 7.43
N TYR A 141 0.87 -0.13 7.81
CA TYR A 141 0.50 1.26 8.05
C TYR A 141 0.79 2.08 6.78
N ASP A 142 -0.24 2.73 6.25
CA ASP A 142 -0.24 3.49 4.99
C ASP A 142 -1.19 4.69 5.15
N ASP A 143 -0.70 5.91 5.01
CA ASP A 143 -1.52 7.12 5.23
C ASP A 143 -2.59 7.36 4.15
N SER A 144 -2.57 6.58 3.08
CA SER A 144 -3.58 6.53 2.03
C SER A 144 -4.70 5.50 2.30
N ALA A 145 -4.54 4.68 3.34
CA ALA A 145 -5.52 3.67 3.72
C ALA A 145 -6.84 4.28 4.21
N SER A 146 -7.95 3.55 3.97
CA SER A 146 -9.31 4.02 4.32
C SER A 146 -9.69 3.79 5.77
N ASP A 147 -9.15 2.76 6.40
CA ASP A 147 -9.49 2.35 7.76
C ASP A 147 -8.45 2.94 8.72
N PRO A 148 -8.83 3.63 9.81
CA PRO A 148 -7.87 4.16 10.76
C PRO A 148 -7.23 3.05 11.60
N ALA A 149 -5.98 3.26 12.02
CA ALA A 149 -5.27 2.34 12.89
C ALA A 149 -5.99 2.11 14.22
N GLU A 150 -6.68 3.13 14.73
CA GLU A 150 -7.46 3.00 15.97
C GLU A 150 -8.76 2.20 15.83
N SER A 151 -9.08 1.73 14.62
CA SER A 151 -10.12 0.72 14.39
C SER A 151 -9.53 -0.69 14.31
N LEU A 152 -8.22 -0.87 14.50
CA LEU A 152 -7.60 -2.19 14.55
C LEU A 152 -8.16 -2.99 15.74
N GLY A 153 -8.84 -4.09 15.44
CA GLY A 153 -9.55 -4.88 16.44
C GLY A 153 -10.93 -4.34 16.82
N ASP A 154 -11.45 -3.32 16.14
CA ASP A 154 -12.86 -2.88 16.26
C ASP A 154 -13.78 -3.92 15.59
N ASP A 155 -13.94 -5.06 16.22
CA ASP A 155 -14.49 -6.23 15.57
C ASP A 155 -15.76 -6.73 16.23
N GLY A 156 -16.87 -6.14 15.81
CA GLY A 156 -18.10 -6.94 15.70
C GLY A 156 -17.95 -8.23 14.84
N SER A 157 -16.76 -8.54 14.27
CA SER A 157 -16.59 -9.45 13.12
C SER A 157 -15.33 -10.32 13.05
N GLY A 158 -14.31 -10.24 13.92
CA GLY A 158 -13.15 -11.15 13.84
C GLY A 158 -12.21 -10.99 12.65
N ASN A 159 -12.17 -9.84 11.96
CA ASN A 159 -11.37 -9.71 10.74
C ASN A 159 -10.11 -8.87 10.95
N THR A 160 -8.96 -9.51 10.73
CA THR A 160 -7.62 -8.94 10.82
C THR A 160 -7.41 -7.96 9.65
N LEU A 161 -7.33 -6.66 9.96
CA LEU A 161 -7.08 -5.61 8.98
C LEU A 161 -5.61 -5.67 8.53
N SER A 162 -5.39 -5.78 7.22
CA SER A 162 -4.05 -5.93 6.63
C SER A 162 -3.43 -4.59 6.21
N VAL A 163 -4.23 -3.52 6.08
CA VAL A 163 -3.77 -2.17 5.71
C VAL A 163 -4.61 -1.16 6.49
N ILE A 164 -3.97 -0.33 7.32
CA ILE A 164 -4.61 0.67 8.18
C ILE A 164 -3.86 2.01 8.06
N ASN A 165 -4.59 3.10 8.25
CA ASN A 165 -4.07 4.46 8.22
C ASN A 165 -3.45 4.82 9.56
N THR A 166 -2.39 5.61 9.59
CA THR A 166 -1.88 6.17 10.85
C THR A 166 -2.95 6.96 11.63
N PRO A 167 -2.80 7.12 12.95
CA PRO A 167 -3.81 7.72 13.80
C PRO A 167 -4.06 9.19 13.41
N THR A 168 -5.21 9.46 12.77
CA THR A 168 -5.60 10.84 12.39
C THR A 168 -6.13 11.67 13.57
N SER A 169 -6.07 11.16 14.80
CA SER A 169 -6.48 11.90 16.00
C SER A 169 -5.78 11.43 17.28
N ILE A 170 -4.72 12.12 17.69
CA ILE A 170 -4.11 11.93 19.02
C ILE A 170 -4.61 12.99 19.99
N ARG A 171 -5.02 12.52 21.17
CA ARG A 171 -5.36 13.37 22.31
C ARG A 171 -4.07 13.77 23.02
N SER A 172 -3.93 15.08 23.20
CA SER A 172 -2.96 15.74 24.08
C SER A 172 -2.80 15.04 25.43
N HIS A 173 -1.77 14.20 25.56
CA HIS A 173 -1.32 13.59 26.81
C HIS A 173 0.17 13.87 27.02
N GLY A 174 0.51 15.08 27.51
CA GLY A 174 1.57 15.34 28.50
C GLY A 174 3.04 15.01 28.18
N PHE A 175 3.36 14.27 27.12
CA PHE A 175 4.63 14.35 26.42
C PHE A 175 4.51 15.50 25.41
N ASP A 176 5.64 16.13 25.06
CA ASP A 176 5.68 17.18 24.04
C ASP A 176 5.24 16.59 22.69
N ASP A 177 3.92 16.51 22.48
CA ASP A 177 3.26 15.86 21.34
C ASP A 177 3.21 16.84 20.15
N PRO A 178 4.01 16.62 19.10
CA PRO A 178 3.97 17.41 17.89
C PRO A 178 2.71 17.00 17.12
N GLY A 179 1.67 17.84 17.18
CA GLY A 179 0.34 17.50 16.69
C GLY A 179 0.27 16.83 15.30
N THR A 180 -0.75 16.00 15.12
CA THR A 180 -1.12 15.35 13.84
C THR A 180 0.06 14.66 13.13
N SER A 181 0.76 13.76 13.82
CA SER A 181 1.83 12.98 13.18
C SER A 181 1.24 11.96 12.20
N SER A 182 1.61 12.04 10.92
CA SER A 182 1.22 11.13 9.83
C SER A 182 2.46 10.62 9.09
N LEU A 183 2.39 9.51 8.36
CA LEU A 183 3.50 9.09 7.47
C LEU A 183 3.83 10.15 6.41
N THR A 184 2.84 10.97 6.02
CA THR A 184 3.04 12.15 5.17
C THR A 184 4.06 13.13 5.73
N ASP A 185 4.24 13.21 7.06
CA ASP A 185 5.21 14.13 7.67
C ASP A 185 6.67 13.73 7.39
N LEU A 186 6.88 12.50 6.91
CA LEU A 186 8.18 11.98 6.47
C LEU A 186 8.48 12.33 5.00
N GLN A 187 7.52 12.86 4.25
CA GLN A 187 7.75 13.24 2.85
C GLN A 187 8.85 14.29 2.74
N ASP A 188 9.67 14.17 1.70
CA ASP A 188 10.86 14.98 1.42
C ASP A 188 12.04 14.81 2.40
N GLU A 189 11.92 14.02 3.48
CA GLU A 189 13.08 13.64 4.32
C GLU A 189 14.03 12.70 3.56
N ASN A 190 15.31 12.69 3.96
CA ASN A 190 16.24 11.66 3.52
C ASN A 190 16.14 10.42 4.41
N ALA A 191 15.82 9.27 3.82
CA ALA A 191 15.68 8.01 4.55
C ALA A 191 17.02 7.45 5.09
N VAL A 192 18.17 8.02 4.72
CA VAL A 192 19.48 7.49 5.11
C VAL A 192 19.69 7.49 6.62
N GLY A 193 20.01 6.31 7.16
CA GLY A 193 20.42 6.17 8.56
C GLY A 193 19.45 5.36 9.40
N PRO A 194 19.54 5.47 10.74
CA PRO A 194 18.80 4.62 11.65
C PRO A 194 17.35 5.08 11.76
N TRP A 195 16.43 4.18 11.46
CA TRP A 195 15.03 4.26 11.83
C TRP A 195 14.82 3.50 13.13
N SER A 196 14.00 4.03 14.03
CA SER A 196 13.69 3.38 15.31
C SER A 196 12.19 3.13 15.43
N LEU A 197 11.80 1.87 15.59
CA LEU A 197 10.45 1.48 15.98
C LEU A 197 10.43 1.27 17.50
N PHE A 198 9.46 1.88 18.17
CA PHE A 198 9.17 1.70 19.58
C PHE A 198 7.78 1.07 19.73
N ILE A 199 7.66 0.05 20.58
CA ILE A 199 6.39 -0.59 20.93
C ILE A 199 6.30 -0.69 22.45
N GLU A 200 5.18 -0.26 23.02
CA GLU A 200 4.86 -0.35 24.44
C GLU A 200 3.53 -1.08 24.64
N ASP A 201 3.53 -2.05 25.55
CA ASP A 201 2.30 -2.60 26.12
C ASP A 201 1.93 -1.78 27.37
N ASN A 202 0.72 -1.23 27.36
CA ASN A 202 0.18 -0.33 28.38
C ASN A 202 -0.75 -1.00 29.39
N PHE A 203 -0.91 -2.32 29.35
CA PHE A 203 -1.75 -3.03 30.32
C PHE A 203 -1.18 -4.39 30.72
N GLY A 204 -1.43 -4.77 31.98
CA GLY A 204 -0.82 -5.97 32.55
C GLY A 204 -1.51 -7.26 32.15
N GLY A 205 -0.75 -8.27 31.75
CA GLY A 205 -1.21 -9.66 31.58
C GLY A 205 -1.25 -10.16 30.15
N ASP A 206 -0.90 -9.30 29.21
CA ASP A 206 -0.75 -9.61 27.80
C ASP A 206 0.75 -9.57 27.44
N ILE A 207 1.17 -10.45 26.55
CA ILE A 207 2.57 -10.51 26.09
C ILE A 207 2.60 -10.76 24.60
N GLY A 208 3.67 -10.32 23.97
CA GLY A 208 3.87 -10.54 22.55
C GLY A 208 5.33 -10.48 22.11
N THR A 209 5.52 -10.64 20.81
CA THR A 209 6.83 -10.60 20.16
C THR A 209 6.71 -9.91 18.81
N LEU A 210 7.60 -8.95 18.57
CA LEU A 210 7.83 -8.37 17.24
C LEU A 210 8.74 -9.30 16.43
N HIS A 211 8.22 -9.87 15.35
CA HIS A 211 8.95 -10.81 14.48
C HIS A 211 9.63 -10.11 13.32
N GLN A 212 8.97 -9.11 12.73
CA GLN A 212 9.47 -8.33 11.60
C GLN A 212 9.10 -6.86 11.74
N PHE A 213 10.07 -6.00 11.42
CA PHE A 213 9.91 -4.58 11.12
C PHE A 213 10.60 -4.31 9.80
#